data_AF-A0A957NV17-F1
#
_entry.id   AF-A0A957NV17-F1
#
_cell.length_a   1.000
_cell.length_b   1.000
_cell.length_c   1.000
_cell.angle_alpha   90.00
_cell.angle_beta   90.00
_cell.angle_gamma   90.00
#
_symmetry.space_group_name_H-M   'P 1'
#
loop_
_entity.id
_entity.type
_entity.pdbx_description
1 polymer ?
#
loop_
_entity_poly.entity_id
_entity_poly.type
_entity_poly.pdbx_seq_one_letter_code
_entity_poly.pdbx_strand_id
1 'polypeptide(L)'
;FMDPLLHLGSMAVGHLWAWSLLTLLSAGLIIGAVRAPHPTDIKSVQNVQALLIHPLTFLLVWLLGGLALYYIAVLDRGAFNPRYSSFVTPALYALMGLGLAGWQRLWSPLAAVGLLLLLWGTGPAIWADQNDARFGREDMAGVTDWLRQNATADDLILVDQKYPFGFYYQRYSLDPAQTPVGPEAAAARYLFVDINTVDQQLTAWGQNVRRIFWVRWFESDTDPRHAVTFLLDQAGQRAGEKDFRGYSIDWWELTPPNHFALAPNLQPATYRFPPAVETVAISLPAEPIKPGAAIPVVIRWQRTGETPMDRPLKARVAIYNANGSRKAQADARLLNDRHVMPV
;
A
#
# COMPACT_ATOMS: atom_id res chain seq x y z
N PHE A 1 21.17 -15.95 -2.35
CA PHE A 1 20.43 -17.22 -2.28
C PHE A 1 20.80 -17.93 -0.99
N MET A 2 20.01 -17.75 0.07
CA MET A 2 20.19 -18.46 1.34
C MET A 2 19.44 -19.80 1.32
N ASP A 3 19.96 -20.76 2.07
CA ASP A 3 19.50 -22.14 2.17
C ASP A 3 18.05 -22.22 2.70
N PRO A 4 17.09 -22.79 1.96
CA PRO A 4 15.68 -22.92 2.38
C PRO A 4 15.50 -23.62 3.73
N LEU A 5 16.44 -24.49 4.10
CA LEU A 5 16.39 -25.26 5.35
C LEU A 5 16.64 -24.39 6.60
N LEU A 6 17.45 -23.33 6.48
CA LEU A 6 17.66 -22.37 7.58
C LEU A 6 16.40 -21.54 7.85
N HIS A 7 15.61 -21.24 6.82
CA HIS A 7 14.36 -20.50 6.96
C HIS A 7 13.28 -21.29 7.69
N LEU A 8 13.11 -22.58 7.39
CA LEU A 8 12.14 -23.45 8.06
C LEU A 8 12.45 -23.61 9.56
N GLY A 9 13.72 -23.76 9.91
CA GLY A 9 14.17 -23.82 11.32
C GLY A 9 13.85 -22.55 12.09
N SER A 10 14.11 -21.38 11.50
CA SER A 10 13.85 -20.07 12.14
C SER A 10 12.36 -19.78 12.38
N MET A 11 11.49 -20.16 11.45
CA MET A 11 10.04 -19.96 11.60
C MET A 11 9.47 -20.87 12.69
N ALA A 12 9.88 -22.14 12.71
CA ALA A 12 9.42 -23.09 13.73
C ALA A 12 9.80 -22.63 15.14
N VAL A 13 11.03 -22.15 15.34
CA VAL A 13 11.50 -21.63 16.63
C VAL A 13 10.71 -20.38 17.05
N GLY A 14 10.45 -19.45 16.14
CA GLY A 14 9.66 -18.25 16.42
C GLY A 14 8.22 -18.57 16.84
N HIS A 15 7.56 -19.49 16.12
CA HIS A 15 6.22 -19.96 16.47
C HIS A 15 6.18 -20.67 17.81
N LEU A 16 7.11 -21.60 18.05
CA LEU A 16 7.20 -22.32 19.33
C LEU A 16 7.41 -21.36 20.49
N TRP A 17 8.29 -20.36 20.33
CA TRP A 17 8.49 -19.32 21.35
C TRP A 17 7.21 -18.54 21.63
N ALA A 18 6.51 -18.06 20.58
CA ALA A 18 5.30 -17.26 20.74
C ALA A 18 4.18 -18.04 21.44
N TRP A 19 3.96 -19.31 21.06
CA TRP A 19 2.98 -20.18 21.71
C TRP A 19 3.37 -20.49 23.16
N SER A 20 4.65 -20.78 23.43
CA SER A 20 5.13 -21.05 24.79
C SER A 20 4.92 -19.84 25.70
N LEU A 21 5.21 -18.64 25.20
CA LEU A 21 5.00 -17.39 25.93
C LEU A 21 3.51 -17.15 26.18
N LEU A 22 2.66 -17.34 25.18
CA LEU A 22 1.21 -17.20 25.32
C LEU A 22 0.65 -18.16 26.37
N THR A 23 1.05 -19.44 26.34
CA THR A 23 0.65 -20.44 27.34
C THR A 23 1.12 -20.06 28.73
N LEU A 24 2.38 -19.63 28.88
CA LEU A 24 2.94 -19.20 30.17
C LEU A 24 2.16 -18.01 30.74
N LEU A 25 1.90 -16.98 29.95
CA LEU A 25 1.17 -15.79 30.40
C LEU A 25 -0.29 -16.11 30.73
N SER A 26 -0.94 -16.95 29.93
CA SER A 26 -2.33 -17.38 30.15
C SER A 26 -2.48 -18.18 31.44
N ALA A 27 -1.55 -19.12 31.69
CA ALA A 27 -1.52 -19.88 32.94
C ALA A 27 -1.26 -18.96 34.15
N GLY A 28 -0.36 -17.99 34.02
CA GLY A 28 -0.12 -16.97 35.05
C GLY A 28 -1.38 -16.15 35.36
N LEU A 29 -2.13 -15.73 34.35
CA LEU A 29 -3.40 -15.03 34.52
C LEU A 29 -4.41 -15.88 35.30
N ILE A 30 -4.53 -17.17 34.96
CA ILE A 30 -5.42 -18.12 35.65
C ILE A 30 -5.00 -18.27 37.13
N ILE A 31 -3.70 -18.47 37.40
CA ILE A 31 -3.18 -18.57 38.78
C ILE A 31 -3.47 -17.28 39.55
N GLY A 32 -3.24 -16.12 38.94
CA GLY A 32 -3.53 -14.82 39.52
C GLY A 32 -5.01 -14.64 39.86
N ALA A 33 -5.91 -15.11 39.01
CA ALA A 33 -7.35 -15.07 39.23
C ALA A 33 -7.80 -16.04 40.34
N VAL A 34 -7.33 -17.29 40.32
CA VAL A 34 -7.71 -18.33 41.30
C VAL A 34 -7.17 -18.03 42.70
N ARG A 35 -5.96 -17.45 42.80
CA ARG A 35 -5.32 -17.09 44.08
C ARG A 35 -5.60 -15.65 44.51
N ALA A 36 -6.49 -14.94 43.83
CA ALA A 36 -6.92 -13.63 44.31
C ALA A 36 -7.64 -13.82 45.67
N PRO A 37 -7.30 -13.04 46.71
CA PRO A 37 -7.98 -13.15 48.00
C PRO A 37 -9.48 -12.98 47.81
N HIS A 38 -10.27 -13.88 48.38
CA HIS A 38 -11.73 -13.82 48.28
C HIS A 38 -12.23 -12.52 48.92
N PRO A 39 -13.12 -11.78 48.25
CA PRO A 39 -13.62 -10.48 48.74
C PRO A 39 -14.44 -10.56 50.04
N THR A 40 -14.66 -11.76 50.59
CA THR A 40 -15.39 -12.00 51.84
C THR A 40 -14.70 -11.49 53.10
N ASP A 41 -13.40 -11.13 53.04
CA ASP A 41 -12.66 -10.56 54.17
C ASP A 41 -12.68 -9.02 54.24
N ILE A 42 -13.25 -8.32 53.25
CA ILE A 42 -13.37 -6.86 53.26
C ILE A 42 -14.74 -6.47 53.84
N LYS A 43 -14.88 -6.61 55.16
CA LYS A 43 -15.99 -6.04 55.91
C LYS A 43 -15.87 -4.51 55.96
N SER A 44 -16.30 -3.81 54.92
CA SER A 44 -17.00 -2.52 55.04
C SER A 44 -17.15 -1.84 53.68
N VAL A 45 -18.43 -1.55 53.36
CA VAL A 45 -18.90 -0.38 52.59
C VAL A 45 -18.74 -0.42 51.04
N GLN A 46 -19.87 -0.18 50.35
CA GLN A 46 -20.04 0.21 48.92
C GLN A 46 -20.40 -0.85 47.85
N ASN A 47 -21.64 -1.34 47.96
CA ASN A 47 -22.45 -2.00 46.92
C ASN A 47 -22.86 -1.09 45.73
N VAL A 48 -21.99 -0.21 45.21
CA VAL A 48 -22.26 0.53 43.95
C VAL A 48 -21.12 0.38 42.94
N GLN A 49 -19.95 -0.08 43.36
CA GLN A 49 -18.79 -0.30 42.48
C GLN A 49 -18.74 -1.68 41.81
N ALA A 50 -19.64 -2.61 42.15
CA ALA A 50 -19.69 -3.94 41.54
C ALA A 50 -20.23 -3.97 40.09
N LEU A 51 -20.70 -2.82 39.57
CA LEU A 51 -20.98 -2.62 38.13
C LEU A 51 -19.78 -2.05 37.36
N LEU A 52 -18.65 -1.78 38.04
CA LEU A 52 -17.38 -1.51 37.38
C LEU A 52 -16.85 -2.85 36.89
N ILE A 53 -16.85 -3.01 35.58
CA ILE A 53 -16.25 -4.12 34.84
C ILE A 53 -14.95 -4.53 35.56
N HIS A 54 -14.88 -5.78 36.05
CA HIS A 54 -13.66 -6.33 36.64
C HIS A 54 -12.47 -5.94 35.73
N PRO A 55 -11.38 -5.34 36.23
CA PRO A 55 -10.30 -4.83 35.38
C PRO A 55 -9.79 -5.84 34.36
N LEU A 56 -9.77 -7.13 34.71
CA LEU A 56 -9.44 -8.22 33.80
C LEU A 56 -10.44 -8.35 32.64
N THR A 57 -11.75 -8.31 32.93
CA THR A 57 -12.81 -8.35 31.91
C THR A 57 -12.69 -7.15 30.96
N PHE A 58 -12.40 -5.96 31.50
CA PHE A 58 -12.19 -4.76 30.67
C PHE A 58 -11.01 -4.95 29.71
N LEU A 59 -9.87 -5.43 30.21
CA LEU A 59 -8.68 -5.67 29.40
C LEU A 59 -8.90 -6.76 28.34
N LEU A 60 -9.61 -7.84 28.68
CA LEU A 60 -9.95 -8.91 27.74
C LEU A 60 -10.90 -8.42 26.65
N VAL A 61 -11.93 -7.64 27.01
CA VAL A 61 -12.85 -7.05 26.03
C VAL A 61 -12.12 -6.05 25.14
N TRP A 62 -11.23 -5.23 25.68
CA TRP A 62 -10.41 -4.31 24.88
C TRP A 62 -9.51 -5.08 23.90
N LEU A 63 -8.76 -6.07 24.36
CA LEU A 63 -7.88 -6.86 23.51
C LEU A 63 -8.66 -7.65 22.45
N LEU A 64 -9.57 -8.53 22.88
CA LEU A 64 -10.27 -9.46 21.99
C LEU A 64 -11.32 -8.75 21.15
N GLY A 65 -12.08 -7.82 21.73
CA GLY A 65 -13.05 -7.01 21.00
C GLY A 65 -12.35 -6.09 20.00
N GLY A 66 -11.24 -5.47 20.38
CA GLY A 66 -10.42 -4.67 19.47
C GLY A 66 -9.85 -5.49 18.30
N LEU A 67 -9.29 -6.67 18.58
CA LEU A 67 -8.82 -7.57 17.53
C LEU A 67 -9.97 -8.04 16.62
N ALA A 68 -11.12 -8.39 17.18
CA ALA A 68 -12.29 -8.78 16.39
C ALA A 68 -12.74 -7.65 15.46
N LEU A 69 -12.85 -6.41 15.97
CA LEU A 69 -13.18 -5.23 15.16
C LEU A 69 -12.13 -4.98 14.07
N TYR A 70 -10.85 -5.11 14.40
CA TYR A 70 -9.75 -4.99 13.43
C TYR A 70 -9.90 -6.03 12.31
N TYR A 71 -10.11 -7.31 12.64
CA TYR A 71 -10.25 -8.36 11.63
C TYR A 71 -11.55 -8.24 10.82
N ILE A 72 -12.66 -7.79 11.42
CA ILE A 72 -13.89 -7.46 10.68
C ILE A 72 -13.62 -6.34 9.67
N ALA A 73 -12.90 -5.28 10.07
CA ALA A 73 -12.53 -4.20 9.15
C ALA A 73 -11.60 -4.66 8.02
N VAL A 74 -10.67 -5.58 8.30
CA VAL A 74 -9.80 -6.21 7.28
C VAL A 74 -10.61 -7.01 6.25
N LEU A 75 -11.68 -7.69 6.66
CA LEU A 75 -12.54 -8.43 5.74
C LEU A 75 -13.28 -7.51 4.75
N ASP A 76 -13.63 -6.30 5.17
CA ASP A 76 -14.29 -5.30 4.33
C ASP A 76 -13.30 -4.52 3.45
N ARG A 77 -12.13 -4.16 4.01
CA ARG A 77 -11.10 -3.37 3.33
C ARG A 77 -9.88 -4.22 3.06
N GLY A 78 -9.72 -4.64 1.80
CA GLY A 78 -8.58 -5.45 1.33
C GLY A 78 -7.19 -4.81 1.49
N ALA A 79 -7.10 -3.57 1.99
CA ALA A 79 -5.86 -2.89 2.35
C ALA A 79 -6.00 -2.24 3.75
N PHE A 80 -5.80 -3.05 4.79
CA PHE A 80 -5.77 -2.57 6.18
C PHE A 80 -4.37 -2.77 6.76
N ASN A 81 -3.72 -1.67 7.15
CA ASN A 81 -2.33 -1.71 7.61
C ASN A 81 -2.25 -2.30 9.04
N PRO A 82 -1.29 -3.20 9.34
CA PRO A 82 -1.09 -3.79 10.67
C PRO A 82 -0.99 -2.77 11.80
N ARG A 83 -0.52 -1.55 11.52
CA ARG A 83 -0.46 -0.46 12.51
C ARG A 83 -1.81 -0.14 13.15
N TYR A 84 -2.92 -0.41 12.47
CA TYR A 84 -4.25 -0.21 13.03
C TYR A 84 -4.62 -1.24 14.11
N SER A 85 -3.82 -2.28 14.34
CA SER A 85 -3.96 -3.15 15.51
C SER A 85 -3.27 -2.57 16.76
N SER A 86 -2.47 -1.50 16.63
CA SER A 86 -1.69 -0.95 17.75
C SER A 86 -2.55 -0.47 18.93
N PHE A 87 -3.82 -0.12 18.72
CA PHE A 87 -4.70 0.32 19.81
C PHE A 87 -5.02 -0.77 20.84
N VAL A 88 -4.79 -2.06 20.53
CA VAL A 88 -4.95 -3.15 21.51
C VAL A 88 -3.69 -3.38 22.35
N THR A 89 -2.56 -2.75 22.00
CA THR A 89 -1.27 -2.95 22.68
C THR A 89 -1.29 -2.59 24.17
N PRO A 90 -1.98 -1.53 24.65
CA PRO A 90 -2.03 -1.25 26.08
C PRO A 90 -2.69 -2.38 26.86
N ALA A 91 -3.78 -2.95 26.34
CA ALA A 91 -4.47 -4.07 26.96
C ALA A 91 -3.60 -5.34 26.96
N LEU A 92 -2.91 -5.60 25.85
CA LEU A 92 -1.96 -6.70 25.73
C LEU A 92 -0.86 -6.61 26.79
N TYR A 93 -0.20 -5.46 26.94
CA TYR A 93 0.88 -5.27 27.91
C TYR A 93 0.39 -5.35 29.36
N ALA A 94 -0.80 -4.82 29.66
CA ALA A 94 -1.40 -4.97 30.98
C ALA A 94 -1.69 -6.43 31.33
N LEU A 95 -2.26 -7.20 30.39
CA LEU A 95 -2.51 -8.64 30.56
C LEU A 95 -1.21 -9.44 30.71
N MET A 96 -0.16 -9.11 29.95
CA MET A 96 1.17 -9.69 30.13
C MET A 96 1.70 -9.47 31.56
N GLY A 97 1.61 -8.24 32.06
CA GLY A 97 2.01 -7.89 33.43
C GLY A 97 1.22 -8.64 34.50
N LEU A 98 -0.11 -8.73 34.34
CA LEU A 98 -0.97 -9.51 35.24
C LEU A 98 -0.63 -11.01 35.22
N GLY A 99 -0.31 -11.57 34.05
CA GLY A 99 0.13 -12.96 33.93
C GLY A 99 1.42 -13.23 34.70
N LEU A 100 2.43 -12.35 34.56
CA LEU A 100 3.68 -12.45 35.32
C LEU A 100 3.46 -12.27 36.83
N ALA A 101 2.59 -11.34 37.24
CA ALA A 101 2.23 -11.14 38.64
C ALA A 101 1.56 -12.39 39.26
N GLY A 102 0.77 -13.13 38.47
CA GLY A 102 0.19 -14.40 38.90
C GLY A 102 1.24 -15.46 39.22
N TRP A 103 2.29 -15.58 38.39
CA TRP A 103 3.44 -16.45 38.67
C TRP A 103 4.22 -15.99 39.91
N GLN A 104 4.37 -14.69 40.11
CA GLN A 104 5.05 -14.13 41.28
C GLN A 104 4.37 -14.55 42.60
N ARG A 105 3.03 -14.65 42.60
CA ARG A 105 2.25 -15.14 43.74
C ARG A 105 2.44 -16.63 44.03
N LEU A 106 2.87 -17.41 43.04
CA LEU A 106 3.23 -18.82 43.25
C LEU A 106 4.67 -18.93 43.74
N TRP A 107 5.61 -18.34 42.99
CA TRP A 107 7.04 -18.34 43.30
C TRP A 107 7.72 -17.23 42.50
N SER A 108 8.31 -16.24 43.17
CA SER A 108 8.88 -15.05 42.51
C SER A 108 9.90 -15.34 41.39
N PRO A 109 10.78 -16.35 41.50
CA PRO A 109 11.65 -16.75 40.39
C PRO A 109 10.93 -17.13 39.10
N LEU A 110 9.70 -17.67 39.15
CA LEU A 110 8.95 -18.01 37.92
C LEU A 110 8.56 -16.76 37.13
N ALA A 111 8.19 -15.67 37.81
CA ALA A 111 7.92 -14.41 37.16
C ALA A 111 9.18 -13.84 36.49
N ALA A 112 10.34 -13.96 37.15
CA ALA A 112 11.63 -13.55 36.58
C ALA A 112 12.00 -14.38 35.34
N VAL A 113 11.84 -15.70 35.39
CA VAL A 113 12.05 -16.59 34.22
C VAL A 113 11.09 -16.24 33.08
N GLY A 114 9.81 -16.02 33.38
CA GLY A 114 8.82 -15.60 32.37
C GLY A 114 9.17 -14.27 31.71
N LEU A 115 9.63 -13.29 32.50
CA LEU A 115 10.11 -12.00 31.98
C LEU A 115 11.36 -12.16 31.11
N LEU A 116 12.32 -12.97 31.53
CA LEU A 116 13.52 -13.26 30.73
C LEU A 116 13.16 -13.93 29.40
N LEU A 117 12.22 -14.89 29.39
CA LEU A 117 11.73 -15.52 28.15
C LEU A 117 11.03 -14.54 27.22
N LEU A 118 10.25 -13.59 27.76
CA LEU A 118 9.63 -12.51 26.99
C LEU A 118 10.72 -11.64 26.34
N LEU A 119 11.68 -11.15 27.13
CA LEU A 119 12.78 -10.29 26.65
C LEU A 119 13.69 -11.01 25.65
N TRP A 120 13.92 -12.32 25.86
CA TRP A 120 14.75 -13.14 25.00
C TRP A 120 14.24 -13.22 23.56
N GLY A 121 12.92 -13.24 23.35
CA GLY A 121 12.38 -13.23 21.99
C GLY A 121 12.12 -11.84 21.44
N THR A 122 11.71 -10.87 22.28
CA THR A 122 11.43 -9.52 21.80
C THR A 122 12.69 -8.73 21.46
N GLY A 123 13.78 -8.90 22.22
CA GLY A 123 15.04 -8.19 21.98
C GLY A 123 15.62 -8.45 20.58
N PRO A 124 15.86 -9.72 20.19
CA PRO A 124 16.31 -10.05 18.84
C PRO A 124 15.32 -9.64 17.76
N ALA A 125 14.00 -9.74 18.01
CA ALA A 125 12.99 -9.32 17.05
C ALA A 125 13.04 -7.80 16.78
N ILE A 126 13.15 -6.99 17.83
CA ILE A 126 13.30 -5.52 17.72
C ILE A 126 14.63 -5.17 17.04
N TRP A 127 15.71 -5.86 17.40
CA TRP A 127 17.01 -5.64 16.79
C TRP A 127 16.98 -5.96 15.29
N ALA A 128 16.36 -7.08 14.91
CA ALA A 128 16.20 -7.47 13.51
C ALA A 128 15.31 -6.47 12.74
N ASP A 129 14.17 -6.06 13.32
CA ASP A 129 13.27 -5.06 12.73
C ASP A 129 14.00 -3.75 12.39
N GLN A 130 14.93 -3.31 13.25
CA GLN A 130 15.67 -2.07 13.06
C GLN A 130 16.95 -2.18 12.20
N ASN A 131 17.64 -3.33 12.24
CA ASN A 131 19.00 -3.43 11.69
C ASN A 131 19.14 -4.41 10.54
N ASP A 132 18.19 -5.32 10.34
CA ASP A 132 18.26 -6.32 9.29
C ASP A 132 17.54 -5.81 8.03
N ALA A 133 18.29 -5.76 6.92
CA ALA A 133 17.82 -5.26 5.64
C ALA A 133 16.57 -5.99 5.10
N ARG A 134 16.29 -7.22 5.57
CA ARG A 134 15.09 -7.98 5.22
C ARG A 134 13.81 -7.36 5.79
N PHE A 135 13.90 -6.64 6.91
CA PHE A 135 12.76 -5.97 7.55
C PHE A 135 12.68 -4.47 7.23
N GLY A 136 13.69 -3.91 6.56
CA GLY A 136 13.59 -2.53 6.10
C GLY A 136 12.42 -2.38 5.13
N ARG A 137 11.56 -1.37 5.34
CA ARG A 137 10.30 -1.21 4.61
C ARG A 137 10.53 -0.81 3.17
N GLU A 138 11.17 0.34 2.98
CA GLU A 138 11.26 1.03 1.69
C GLU A 138 12.63 1.73 1.60
N ASP A 139 13.12 1.99 0.38
CA ASP A 139 14.42 2.64 0.12
C ASP A 139 14.27 4.00 -0.59
N MET A 140 13.65 4.97 0.09
CA MET A 140 13.49 6.33 -0.45
C MET A 140 14.82 7.09 -0.55
N ALA A 141 15.76 6.82 0.37
CA ALA A 141 17.09 7.41 0.33
C ALA A 141 17.81 7.00 -0.97
N GLY A 142 17.85 5.69 -1.28
CA GLY A 142 18.43 5.18 -2.52
C GLY A 142 17.74 5.73 -3.77
N VAL A 143 16.40 5.82 -3.77
CA VAL A 143 15.62 6.44 -4.87
C VAL A 143 16.08 7.87 -5.14
N THR A 144 16.12 8.72 -4.12
CA THR A 144 16.44 10.14 -4.29
C THR A 144 17.91 10.38 -4.60
N ASP A 145 18.82 9.59 -4.03
CA ASP A 145 20.25 9.66 -4.35
C ASP A 145 20.52 9.26 -5.80
N TRP A 146 19.84 8.22 -6.29
CA TRP A 146 19.92 7.83 -7.70
C TRP A 146 19.36 8.94 -8.62
N LEU A 147 18.22 9.53 -8.27
CA LEU A 147 17.65 10.64 -9.04
C LEU A 147 18.59 11.85 -9.10
N ARG A 148 19.25 12.22 -8.00
CA ARG A 148 20.26 13.30 -8.00
C ARG A 148 21.44 13.04 -8.93
N GLN A 149 21.82 11.78 -9.10
CA GLN A 149 22.94 11.38 -9.94
C GLN A 149 22.56 11.28 -11.43
N ASN A 150 21.29 11.03 -11.74
CA ASN A 150 20.83 10.68 -13.08
C ASN A 150 19.90 11.71 -13.73
N ALA A 151 19.26 12.58 -12.95
CA ALA A 151 18.37 13.63 -13.44
C ALA A 151 19.10 14.96 -13.59
N THR A 152 18.76 15.69 -14.65
CA THR A 152 19.34 16.97 -15.04
C THR A 152 18.32 18.10 -14.93
N ALA A 153 18.73 19.34 -15.15
CA ALA A 153 17.83 20.49 -15.10
C ALA A 153 16.75 20.50 -16.22
N ASP A 154 16.95 19.71 -17.28
CA ASP A 154 16.01 19.57 -18.39
C ASP A 154 14.97 18.45 -18.15
N ASP A 155 15.02 17.81 -16.98
CA ASP A 155 14.18 16.65 -16.66
C ASP A 155 13.09 16.99 -15.64
N LEU A 156 12.04 16.16 -15.64
CA LEU A 156 10.93 16.22 -14.69
C LEU A 156 10.82 14.89 -13.95
N ILE A 157 10.68 14.96 -12.64
CA ILE A 157 10.41 13.81 -11.79
C ILE A 157 8.97 13.87 -11.33
N LEU A 158 8.21 12.83 -11.64
CA LEU A 158 6.84 12.64 -11.20
C LEU A 158 6.84 11.55 -10.13
N VAL A 159 6.12 11.77 -9.03
CA VAL A 159 6.07 10.86 -7.88
C VAL A 159 4.62 10.57 -7.54
N ASP A 160 4.27 9.29 -7.47
CA ASP A 160 2.88 8.85 -7.25
C ASP A 160 2.48 8.81 -5.76
N GLN A 161 3.43 9.03 -4.86
CA GLN A 161 3.27 8.97 -3.41
C GLN A 161 3.70 10.29 -2.75
N LYS A 162 2.86 10.84 -1.87
CA LYS A 162 3.11 12.14 -1.20
C LYS A 162 4.29 12.12 -0.23
N TYR A 163 4.35 11.09 0.62
CA TYR A 163 5.36 10.94 1.67
C TYR A 163 6.00 9.55 1.57
N PRO A 164 7.32 9.41 1.81
CA PRO A 164 8.22 10.40 2.41
C PRO A 164 9.10 11.19 1.43
N PHE A 165 8.82 11.18 0.12
CA PHE A 165 9.73 11.71 -0.92
C PHE A 165 10.31 13.11 -0.60
N GLY A 166 9.48 14.06 -0.22
CA GLY A 166 9.90 15.44 0.10
C GLY A 166 10.86 15.59 1.29
N PHE A 167 10.99 14.59 2.18
CA PHE A 167 12.02 14.60 3.23
C PHE A 167 13.42 14.32 2.67
N TYR A 168 13.48 13.66 1.52
CA TYR A 168 14.71 13.19 0.89
C TYR A 168 15.03 13.91 -0.41
N TYR A 169 14.13 14.73 -0.97
CA TYR A 169 14.35 15.50 -2.20
C TYR A 169 13.67 16.86 -2.06
N GLN A 170 14.45 17.92 -1.86
CA GLN A 170 13.94 19.22 -1.40
C GLN A 170 13.24 20.01 -2.50
N ARG A 171 13.69 19.91 -3.76
CA ARG A 171 13.04 20.50 -4.94
C ARG A 171 11.80 19.70 -5.36
N TYR A 172 10.88 19.51 -4.43
CA TYR A 172 9.64 18.74 -4.57
C TYR A 172 8.43 19.59 -4.17
N SER A 173 7.33 19.49 -4.93
CA SER A 173 6.04 20.10 -4.57
C SER A 173 4.92 19.07 -4.49
N LEU A 174 4.12 19.16 -3.43
CA LEU A 174 2.85 18.46 -3.28
C LEU A 174 1.70 19.18 -3.99
N ASP A 175 1.78 20.51 -4.07
CA ASP A 175 0.76 21.36 -4.69
C ASP A 175 1.03 21.44 -6.19
N PRO A 176 0.09 21.02 -7.05
CA PRO A 176 0.27 21.05 -8.49
C PRO A 176 0.46 22.46 -9.06
N ALA A 177 -0.02 23.49 -8.38
CA ALA A 177 0.10 24.89 -8.80
C ALA A 177 1.45 25.52 -8.42
N GLN A 178 2.20 24.94 -7.49
CA GLN A 178 3.46 25.51 -7.01
C GLN A 178 4.63 25.02 -7.86
N THR A 179 5.60 25.91 -8.12
CA THR A 179 6.87 25.54 -8.74
C THR A 179 7.82 24.99 -7.67
N PRO A 180 8.36 23.76 -7.81
CA PRO A 180 9.31 23.20 -6.85
C PRO A 180 10.58 24.05 -6.78
N VAL A 181 10.99 24.39 -5.55
CA VAL A 181 12.21 25.14 -5.25
C VAL A 181 13.09 24.28 -4.35
N GLY A 182 14.39 24.20 -4.68
CA GLY A 182 15.35 23.41 -3.91
C GLY A 182 16.69 23.29 -4.64
N PRO A 183 17.70 22.69 -3.99
CA PRO A 183 19.06 22.57 -4.52
C PRO A 183 19.21 21.53 -5.65
N GLU A 184 18.26 20.60 -5.81
CA GLU A 184 18.37 19.55 -6.82
C GLU A 184 18.19 20.07 -8.26
N ALA A 185 18.83 19.40 -9.23
CA ALA A 185 18.84 19.81 -10.63
C ALA A 185 17.45 19.69 -11.29
N ALA A 186 16.80 18.54 -11.18
CA ALA A 186 15.47 18.29 -11.72
C ALA A 186 14.38 18.69 -10.73
N ALA A 187 13.27 19.23 -11.23
CA ALA A 187 12.10 19.49 -10.41
C ALA A 187 11.31 18.19 -10.19
N ALA A 188 10.92 17.93 -8.95
CA ALA A 188 10.05 16.80 -8.61
C ALA A 188 8.64 17.28 -8.24
N ARG A 189 7.62 16.52 -8.63
CA ARG A 189 6.21 16.85 -8.37
C ARG A 189 5.43 15.61 -7.97
N TYR A 190 4.57 15.78 -6.97
CA TYR A 190 3.53 14.81 -6.70
C TYR A 190 2.51 14.81 -7.84
N LEU A 191 2.18 13.62 -8.36
CA LEU A 191 1.14 13.45 -9.37
C LEU A 191 0.07 12.51 -8.83
N PHE A 192 -1.08 13.06 -8.46
CA PHE A 192 -2.31 12.30 -8.31
C PHE A 192 -2.96 12.18 -9.69
N VAL A 193 -3.22 10.97 -10.16
CA VAL A 193 -3.68 10.76 -11.54
C VAL A 193 -5.19 10.82 -11.60
N ASP A 194 -5.71 11.96 -12.04
CA ASP A 194 -7.09 12.09 -12.50
C ASP A 194 -7.14 11.91 -14.02
N ILE A 195 -7.83 10.85 -14.46
CA ILE A 195 -7.94 10.49 -15.88
C ILE A 195 -8.52 11.61 -16.75
N ASN A 196 -9.25 12.55 -16.15
CA ASN A 196 -9.90 13.65 -16.88
C ASN A 196 -8.98 14.86 -17.11
N THR A 197 -7.86 14.95 -16.37
CA THR A 197 -6.99 16.13 -16.35
C THR A 197 -5.49 15.82 -16.46
N VAL A 198 -5.10 14.54 -16.33
CA VAL A 198 -3.69 14.12 -16.33
C VAL A 198 -2.94 14.52 -17.60
N ASP A 199 -3.58 14.51 -18.77
CA ASP A 199 -2.95 14.90 -20.04
C ASP A 199 -2.64 16.42 -20.10
N GLN A 200 -3.56 17.25 -19.62
CA GLN A 200 -3.37 18.68 -19.46
C GLN A 200 -2.24 18.97 -18.46
N GLN A 201 -2.22 18.25 -17.34
CA GLN A 201 -1.20 18.42 -16.30
C GLN A 201 0.19 17.99 -16.77
N LEU A 202 0.31 16.84 -17.44
CA LEU A 202 1.55 16.39 -18.05
C LEU A 202 2.00 17.35 -19.16
N THR A 203 1.09 17.91 -19.95
CA THR A 203 1.43 18.93 -20.95
C THR A 203 1.98 20.19 -20.27
N ALA A 204 1.31 20.71 -19.25
CA ALA A 204 1.73 21.92 -18.55
C ALA A 204 3.12 21.78 -17.90
N TRP A 205 3.45 20.62 -17.34
CA TRP A 205 4.73 20.40 -16.67
C TRP A 205 5.82 19.88 -17.59
N GLY A 206 5.45 19.09 -18.59
CA GLY A 206 6.36 18.35 -19.46
C GLY A 206 6.64 19.02 -20.81
N GLN A 207 6.02 20.16 -21.14
CA GLN A 207 6.13 20.78 -22.47
C GLN A 207 7.57 20.91 -22.97
N ASN A 208 8.50 21.30 -22.11
CA ASN A 208 9.88 21.60 -22.51
C ASN A 208 10.92 20.61 -21.96
N VAL A 209 10.49 19.49 -21.38
CA VAL A 209 11.39 18.56 -20.68
C VAL A 209 11.90 17.46 -21.60
N ARG A 210 13.17 17.10 -21.48
CA ARG A 210 13.80 16.06 -22.31
C ARG A 210 13.54 14.66 -21.78
N ARG A 211 13.41 14.52 -20.47
CA ARG A 211 13.13 13.25 -19.82
C ARG A 211 12.09 13.40 -18.74
N ILE A 212 11.23 12.40 -18.61
CA ILE A 212 10.32 12.25 -17.48
C ILE A 212 10.67 10.98 -16.72
N PHE A 213 10.93 11.10 -15.42
CA PHE A 213 11.03 9.99 -14.48
C PHE A 213 9.69 9.80 -13.78
N TRP A 214 9.20 8.57 -13.73
CA TRP A 214 7.99 8.18 -13.00
C TRP A 214 8.36 7.29 -11.83
N VAL A 215 8.33 7.84 -10.63
CA VAL A 215 8.62 7.16 -9.37
C VAL A 215 7.32 6.59 -8.81
N ARG A 216 7.27 5.27 -8.68
CA ARG A 216 6.09 4.52 -8.24
C ARG A 216 6.33 3.78 -6.94
N TRP A 217 5.42 3.94 -5.98
CA TRP A 217 5.37 3.12 -4.78
C TRP A 217 4.57 1.85 -5.02
N PHE A 218 5.03 0.70 -4.50
CA PHE A 218 4.41 -0.59 -4.80
C PHE A 218 2.96 -0.74 -4.30
N GLU A 219 2.56 -0.01 -3.25
CA GLU A 219 1.16 0.00 -2.74
C GLU A 219 0.34 1.18 -3.29
N SER A 220 0.91 2.02 -4.15
CA SER A 220 0.21 3.17 -4.71
C SER A 220 -0.94 2.74 -5.62
N ASP A 221 -2.08 3.38 -5.43
CA ASP A 221 -3.28 3.22 -6.24
C ASP A 221 -3.67 4.50 -6.99
N THR A 222 -2.74 5.46 -7.11
CA THR A 222 -3.05 6.76 -7.74
C THR A 222 -3.26 6.64 -9.25
N ASP A 223 -2.53 5.75 -9.95
CA ASP A 223 -2.70 5.48 -11.38
C ASP A 223 -3.14 4.03 -11.66
N PRO A 224 -4.36 3.62 -11.26
CA PRO A 224 -4.78 2.23 -11.36
C PRO A 224 -5.09 1.82 -12.80
N ARG A 225 -5.12 2.78 -13.74
CA ARG A 225 -5.34 2.57 -15.18
C ARG A 225 -4.05 2.65 -16.01
N HIS A 226 -2.91 2.95 -15.38
CA HIS A 226 -1.63 3.17 -16.06
C HIS A 226 -1.69 4.28 -17.12
N ALA A 227 -2.47 5.33 -16.85
CA ALA A 227 -2.66 6.47 -17.75
C ALA A 227 -1.37 7.26 -17.96
N VAL A 228 -0.52 7.38 -16.94
CA VAL A 228 0.77 8.09 -17.05
C VAL A 228 1.70 7.33 -17.99
N THR A 229 1.87 6.02 -17.78
CA THR A 229 2.67 5.17 -18.68
C THR A 229 2.11 5.19 -20.10
N PHE A 230 0.78 5.10 -20.27
CA PHE A 230 0.13 5.19 -21.57
C PHE A 230 0.47 6.49 -22.30
N LEU A 231 0.39 7.64 -21.62
CA LEU A 231 0.70 8.96 -22.20
C LEU A 231 2.19 9.14 -22.51
N LEU A 232 3.08 8.62 -21.66
CA LEU A 232 4.53 8.70 -21.86
C LEU A 232 4.99 7.78 -23.01
N ASP A 233 4.41 6.60 -23.15
CA ASP A 233 4.67 5.68 -24.28
C ASP A 233 4.19 6.25 -25.62
N GLN A 234 3.19 7.14 -25.62
CA GLN A 234 2.76 7.86 -26.83
C GLN A 234 3.72 9.00 -27.20
N ALA A 235 4.22 9.73 -26.19
CA ALA A 235 4.98 10.97 -26.41
C ALA A 235 6.49 10.73 -26.60
N GLY A 236 7.01 9.57 -26.20
CA GLY A 236 8.43 9.29 -26.32
C GLY A 236 8.80 7.82 -26.17
N GLN A 237 10.06 7.57 -25.85
CA GLN A 237 10.63 6.23 -25.78
C GLN A 237 11.04 5.90 -24.35
N ARG A 238 10.50 4.81 -23.79
CA ARG A 238 10.96 4.27 -22.52
C ARG A 238 12.43 3.89 -22.64
N ALA A 239 13.29 4.55 -21.85
CA ALA A 239 14.73 4.39 -21.93
C ALA A 239 15.31 3.52 -20.83
N GLY A 240 14.56 3.28 -19.76
CA GLY A 240 14.94 2.29 -18.76
C GLY A 240 14.00 2.22 -17.57
N GLU A 241 14.37 1.31 -16.68
CA GLU A 241 13.71 1.08 -15.40
C GLU A 241 14.78 0.84 -14.31
N LYS A 242 14.44 1.19 -13.08
CA LYS A 242 15.26 0.93 -11.90
C LYS A 242 14.39 0.59 -10.71
N ASP A 243 14.60 -0.61 -10.17
CA ASP A 243 13.93 -1.06 -8.96
C ASP A 243 14.72 -0.72 -7.70
N PHE A 244 13.98 -0.36 -6.66
CA PHE A 244 14.40 -0.18 -5.29
C PHE A 244 13.47 -0.97 -4.39
N ARG A 245 13.83 -1.12 -3.11
CA ARG A 245 12.92 -1.76 -2.16
C ARG A 245 11.67 -0.88 -1.98
N GLY A 246 10.52 -1.38 -2.42
CA GLY A 246 9.23 -0.70 -2.33
C GLY A 246 8.97 0.37 -3.39
N TYR A 247 9.93 0.68 -4.26
CA TYR A 247 9.76 1.68 -5.32
C TYR A 247 10.31 1.18 -6.65
N SER A 248 9.72 1.66 -7.74
CA SER A 248 10.30 1.56 -9.07
C SER A 248 10.37 2.92 -9.73
N ILE A 249 11.37 3.13 -10.57
CA ILE A 249 11.52 4.32 -11.40
C ILE A 249 11.56 3.87 -12.85
N ASP A 250 10.63 4.38 -13.64
CA ASP A 250 10.67 4.27 -15.09
C ASP A 250 11.00 5.63 -15.68
N TRP A 251 11.68 5.68 -16.83
CA TRP A 251 11.88 6.96 -17.51
C TRP A 251 11.78 6.88 -19.01
N TRP A 252 11.35 8.01 -19.58
CA TRP A 252 11.12 8.19 -21.01
C TRP A 252 11.94 9.36 -21.52
N GLU A 253 12.62 9.15 -22.65
CA GLU A 253 13.21 10.22 -23.44
C GLU A 253 12.15 10.80 -24.36
N LEU A 254 12.04 12.12 -24.36
CA LEU A 254 11.06 12.88 -25.10
C LEU A 254 11.74 13.82 -26.11
N THR A 255 10.98 14.32 -27.08
CA THR A 255 11.45 15.33 -28.04
C THR A 255 10.61 16.60 -27.90
N PRO A 256 11.07 17.59 -27.10
CA PRO A 256 10.36 18.85 -26.94
C PRO A 256 10.11 19.60 -28.27
N PRO A 257 9.01 20.35 -28.39
CA PRO A 257 7.97 20.54 -27.39
C PRO A 257 7.02 19.34 -27.27
N ASN A 258 6.77 18.88 -26.05
CA ASN A 258 5.91 17.74 -25.78
C ASN A 258 4.45 18.15 -25.63
N HIS A 259 3.55 17.29 -26.12
CA HIS A 259 2.11 17.43 -25.94
C HIS A 259 1.53 16.06 -25.61
N PHE A 260 0.71 16.00 -24.57
CA PHE A 260 0.04 14.79 -24.12
C PHE A 260 -1.45 14.95 -24.36
N ALA A 261 -2.06 13.95 -24.99
CA ALA A 261 -3.50 13.90 -25.23
C ALA A 261 -3.98 12.47 -25.00
N LEU A 262 -4.82 12.27 -23.99
CA LEU A 262 -5.27 10.92 -23.63
C LEU A 262 -6.10 10.31 -24.77
N ALA A 263 -7.05 11.08 -25.31
CA ALA A 263 -7.99 10.60 -26.31
C ALA A 263 -8.25 11.67 -27.40
N PRO A 264 -7.25 11.97 -28.25
CA PRO A 264 -7.31 13.09 -29.21
C PRO A 264 -8.42 12.92 -30.26
N ASN A 265 -8.82 11.69 -30.56
CA ASN A 265 -9.83 11.37 -31.57
C ASN A 265 -11.00 10.60 -30.96
N LEU A 266 -11.45 10.98 -29.78
CA LEU A 266 -12.56 10.31 -29.10
C LEU A 266 -13.87 10.50 -29.88
N GLN A 267 -14.35 9.45 -30.54
CA GLN A 267 -15.58 9.47 -31.32
C GLN A 267 -16.67 8.60 -30.68
N PRO A 268 -17.95 8.98 -30.77
CA PRO A 268 -19.05 8.13 -30.30
C PRO A 268 -19.02 6.76 -30.96
N ALA A 269 -19.09 5.70 -30.15
CA ALA A 269 -19.12 4.32 -30.61
C ALA A 269 -19.83 3.45 -29.57
N THR A 270 -20.94 2.84 -29.97
CA THR A 270 -21.79 2.04 -29.09
C THR A 270 -21.71 0.56 -29.44
N TYR A 271 -20.98 -0.18 -28.61
CA TYR A 271 -20.94 -1.64 -28.57
C TYR A 271 -21.43 -2.10 -27.21
N ARG A 272 -22.49 -2.92 -27.20
CA ARG A 272 -23.10 -3.46 -25.97
C ARG A 272 -22.48 -4.80 -25.62
N PHE A 273 -22.15 -4.96 -24.35
CA PHE A 273 -21.64 -6.20 -23.77
C PHE A 273 -22.58 -6.61 -22.63
N PRO A 274 -23.71 -7.26 -22.96
CA PRO A 274 -24.66 -7.71 -21.95
C PRO A 274 -23.98 -8.59 -20.87
N PRO A 275 -24.42 -8.49 -19.60
CA PRO A 275 -25.58 -7.72 -19.15
C PRO A 275 -25.28 -6.27 -18.74
N ALA A 276 -24.02 -5.84 -18.65
CA ALA A 276 -23.66 -4.81 -17.68
C ALA A 276 -22.84 -3.62 -18.19
N VAL A 277 -22.28 -3.64 -19.40
CA VAL A 277 -21.51 -2.50 -19.90
C VAL A 277 -21.74 -2.25 -21.38
N GLU A 278 -21.61 -1.00 -21.77
CA GLU A 278 -21.48 -0.62 -23.16
C GLU A 278 -20.34 0.37 -23.33
N THR A 279 -19.75 0.35 -24.52
CA THR A 279 -18.87 1.43 -24.94
C THR A 279 -19.72 2.63 -25.36
N VAL A 280 -19.20 3.82 -25.08
CA VAL A 280 -19.87 5.09 -25.39
C VAL A 280 -19.05 5.87 -26.41
N ALA A 281 -17.72 5.78 -26.30
CA ALA A 281 -16.80 6.39 -27.24
C ALA A 281 -15.48 5.64 -27.30
N ILE A 282 -14.79 5.74 -28.43
CA ILE A 282 -13.48 5.14 -28.66
C ILE A 282 -12.58 6.17 -29.33
N SER A 283 -11.33 6.27 -28.87
CA SER A 283 -10.27 6.97 -29.57
C SER A 283 -9.30 5.94 -30.14
N LEU A 284 -9.17 5.95 -31.46
CA LEU A 284 -8.22 5.16 -32.23
C LEU A 284 -7.18 6.10 -32.89
N PRO A 285 -6.03 5.59 -33.32
CA PRO A 285 -5.09 6.39 -34.10
C PRO A 285 -5.75 6.88 -35.39
N ALA A 286 -5.61 8.18 -35.69
CA ALA A 286 -6.06 8.75 -36.97
C ALA A 286 -5.05 8.52 -38.10
N GLU A 287 -3.77 8.39 -37.77
CA GLU A 287 -2.69 8.19 -38.72
C GLU A 287 -2.25 6.71 -38.78
N PRO A 288 -1.71 6.25 -39.92
CA PRO A 288 -1.12 4.93 -40.02
C PRO A 288 -0.02 4.70 -38.98
N ILE A 289 -0.15 3.63 -38.21
CA ILE A 289 0.85 3.24 -37.22
C ILE A 289 2.01 2.50 -37.90
N LYS A 290 3.25 2.88 -37.58
CA LYS A 290 4.45 2.21 -38.09
C LYS A 290 4.50 0.75 -37.63
N PRO A 291 4.98 -0.19 -38.45
CA PRO A 291 5.21 -1.56 -38.01
C PRO A 291 6.07 -1.61 -36.75
N GLY A 292 5.61 -2.38 -35.75
CA GLY A 292 6.30 -2.53 -34.46
C GLY A 292 6.00 -1.42 -33.43
N ALA A 293 5.30 -0.35 -33.80
CA ALA A 293 4.88 0.66 -32.84
C ALA A 293 3.62 0.23 -32.06
N ALA A 294 3.49 0.76 -30.84
CA ALA A 294 2.30 0.57 -30.02
C ALA A 294 1.08 1.24 -30.68
N ILE A 295 -0.10 0.65 -30.48
CA ILE A 295 -1.37 1.18 -30.99
C ILE A 295 -2.16 1.73 -29.79
N PRO A 296 -2.22 3.05 -29.61
CA PRO A 296 -2.98 3.62 -28.51
C PRO A 296 -4.47 3.45 -28.75
N VAL A 297 -5.17 2.91 -27.75
CA VAL A 297 -6.62 2.72 -27.77
C VAL A 297 -7.18 3.22 -26.45
N VAL A 298 -8.11 4.17 -26.51
CA VAL A 298 -8.88 4.60 -25.35
C VAL A 298 -10.35 4.28 -25.56
N ILE A 299 -10.96 3.64 -24.56
CA ILE A 299 -12.35 3.24 -24.58
C ILE A 299 -13.06 3.90 -23.39
N ARG A 300 -14.01 4.78 -23.70
CA ARG A 300 -14.97 5.27 -22.72
C ARG A 300 -16.13 4.29 -22.68
N TRP A 301 -16.45 3.82 -21.48
CA TRP A 301 -17.50 2.83 -21.24
C TRP A 301 -18.44 3.36 -20.16
N GLN A 302 -19.66 2.80 -20.14
CA GLN A 302 -20.61 3.03 -19.07
C GLN A 302 -21.27 1.73 -18.66
N ARG A 303 -21.74 1.67 -17.41
CA ARG A 303 -22.51 0.54 -16.91
C ARG A 303 -23.92 0.61 -17.47
N THR A 304 -24.44 -0.53 -17.93
CA THR A 304 -25.82 -0.69 -18.37
C THR A 304 -26.59 -1.49 -17.33
N GLY A 305 -27.79 -1.03 -16.97
CA GLY A 305 -28.68 -1.72 -16.03
C GLY A 305 -28.33 -1.51 -14.55
N GLU A 306 -29.31 -1.76 -13.68
CA GLU A 306 -29.22 -1.56 -12.24
C GLU A 306 -28.66 -2.78 -11.49
N THR A 307 -28.65 -3.96 -12.14
CA THR A 307 -28.27 -5.23 -11.51
C THR A 307 -26.84 -5.17 -10.97
N PRO A 308 -26.63 -5.38 -9.65
CA PRO A 308 -25.31 -5.52 -9.04
C PRO A 308 -24.41 -6.47 -9.83
N MET A 309 -23.14 -6.10 -9.96
CA MET A 309 -22.14 -6.97 -10.57
C MET A 309 -21.43 -7.74 -9.48
N ASP A 310 -21.64 -9.05 -9.45
CA ASP A 310 -21.07 -9.93 -8.41
C ASP A 310 -19.58 -10.24 -8.66
N ARG A 311 -19.02 -9.76 -9.78
CA ARG A 311 -17.64 -9.97 -10.17
C ARG A 311 -17.03 -8.74 -10.88
N PRO A 312 -15.72 -8.47 -10.67
CA PRO A 312 -15.01 -7.47 -11.44
C PRO A 312 -15.04 -7.77 -12.95
N LEU A 313 -15.21 -6.71 -13.75
CA LEU A 313 -15.19 -6.82 -15.21
C LEU A 313 -13.78 -6.55 -15.75
N LYS A 314 -13.46 -7.19 -16.88
CA LYS A 314 -12.24 -6.94 -17.66
C LYS A 314 -12.62 -6.60 -19.09
N ALA A 315 -11.99 -5.58 -19.65
CA ALA A 315 -12.01 -5.29 -21.07
C ALA A 315 -10.82 -5.98 -21.74
N ARG A 316 -11.09 -6.60 -22.90
CA ARG A 316 -10.09 -7.14 -23.79
C ARG A 316 -10.11 -6.35 -25.08
N VAL A 317 -8.97 -5.80 -25.46
CA VAL A 317 -8.74 -5.21 -26.78
C VAL A 317 -7.77 -6.10 -27.52
N ALA A 318 -8.12 -6.55 -28.72
CA ALA A 318 -7.27 -7.42 -29.52
C ALA A 318 -7.26 -6.96 -30.97
N ILE A 319 -6.08 -7.04 -31.58
CA ILE A 319 -5.85 -6.72 -32.99
C ILE A 319 -5.74 -8.03 -33.76
N TYR A 320 -6.43 -8.12 -34.88
CA TYR A 320 -6.41 -9.27 -35.78
C TYR A 320 -5.91 -8.84 -37.15
N ASN A 321 -5.18 -9.70 -37.86
CA ASN A 321 -4.86 -9.46 -39.26
C ASN A 321 -6.02 -9.88 -40.17
N ALA A 322 -5.87 -9.63 -41.48
CA ALA A 322 -6.88 -9.96 -42.50
C ALA A 322 -7.26 -11.46 -42.52
N ASN A 323 -6.36 -12.36 -42.10
CA ASN A 323 -6.62 -13.80 -42.04
C ASN A 323 -7.30 -14.22 -40.72
N GLY A 324 -7.70 -13.28 -39.87
CA GLY A 324 -8.34 -13.55 -38.58
C GLY A 324 -7.38 -14.00 -37.47
N SER A 325 -6.05 -13.98 -37.69
CA SER A 325 -5.08 -14.32 -36.64
C SER A 325 -4.81 -13.13 -35.72
N ARG A 326 -4.81 -13.37 -34.41
CA ARG A 326 -4.54 -12.34 -33.39
C ARG A 326 -3.07 -11.92 -33.43
N LYS A 327 -2.81 -10.61 -33.52
CA LYS A 327 -1.48 -10.00 -33.56
C LYS A 327 -1.05 -9.41 -32.23
N ALA A 328 -1.98 -8.79 -31.50
CA ALA A 328 -1.72 -8.20 -30.20
C ALA A 328 -2.99 -8.22 -29.35
N GLN A 329 -2.83 -8.12 -28.02
CA GLN A 329 -3.92 -8.04 -27.07
C GLN A 329 -3.49 -7.24 -25.84
N ALA A 330 -4.43 -6.47 -25.30
CA ALA A 330 -4.34 -5.87 -23.97
C ALA A 330 -5.62 -6.21 -23.19
N ASP A 331 -5.46 -6.76 -21.99
CA ASP A 331 -6.55 -7.06 -21.07
C ASP A 331 -6.42 -6.16 -19.83
N ALA A 332 -7.44 -5.34 -19.54
CA ALA A 332 -7.43 -4.43 -18.40
C ALA A 332 -8.71 -4.60 -17.55
N ARG A 333 -8.63 -4.34 -16.24
CA ARG A 333 -9.83 -4.27 -15.40
C ARG A 333 -10.64 -3.03 -15.77
N LEU A 334 -11.97 -3.15 -15.79
CA LEU A 334 -12.84 -1.99 -15.88
C LEU A 334 -12.95 -1.34 -14.51
N LEU A 335 -12.35 -0.16 -14.38
CA LEU A 335 -12.28 0.59 -13.13
C LEU A 335 -13.17 1.82 -13.22
N ASN A 336 -13.92 2.09 -12.15
CA ASN A 336 -14.67 3.33 -11.98
C ASN A 336 -13.77 4.42 -11.36
N ASP A 337 -14.23 5.66 -11.39
CA ASP A 337 -13.44 6.79 -10.90
C ASP A 337 -13.46 6.94 -9.37
N ARG A 338 -13.86 5.91 -8.61
CA ARG A 338 -13.98 6.01 -7.13
C ARG A 338 -12.66 6.30 -6.39
N HIS A 339 -11.51 6.05 -7.01
CA HIS A 339 -10.21 6.47 -6.48
C HIS A 339 -10.03 8.01 -6.50
N VAL A 340 -10.74 8.71 -7.38
CA VAL A 340 -10.94 10.16 -7.32
C VAL A 340 -12.05 10.39 -6.29
N MET A 341 -11.79 11.19 -5.25
CA MET A 341 -12.88 11.61 -4.36
C MET A 341 -13.98 12.25 -5.22
N PRO A 342 -15.27 11.93 -5.01
CA PRO A 342 -16.33 12.74 -5.59
C PRO A 342 -16.10 14.19 -5.13
N VAL A 343 -15.97 15.10 -6.09
CA VAL A 343 -15.91 16.54 -5.83
C VAL A 343 -17.25 17.02 -5.33
#